data_AF-A0A8S2Q3A1-F1
#
_entry.id   AF-A0A8S2Q3A1-F1
#
_cell.length_a   1.000
_cell.length_b   1.000
_cell.length_c   1.000
_cell.angle_alpha   90.00
_cell.angle_beta   90.00
_cell.angle_gamma   90.00
#
_symmetry.space_group_name_H-M   'P 1'
#
loop_
_entity.id
_entity.type
_entity.pdbx_description
1 polymer ?
#
loop_
_entity_poly.entity_id
_entity_poly.type
_entity_poly.pdbx_seq_one_letter_code
_entity_poly.pdbx_strand_id
1 'polypeptide(L)'
;MNEPLNLTEIGIRYLSNCLLPVVANENAYIPELSCLSQRLGNLLLKTIIKSTRTHLTETTDCFLSLFNNAGQNKRIKSEVLIQLSELYLRCCPFITNQSISTHLLSHELIETIDLRDCNITYEIFQLITKYFPRLTTLYLGQTESKIDGKINLIDFFPPNSIDKECFLKKSKLKYLSLEGIHNSMRNDSVEEIFYHTLIQSSEQIRYVDLSRNSAIENLIYVDCFKQIHSLVLYDILPSVIESSIDSICCLKTLGLLDLSFNRRIQEPQNYSRPTITLAKLITSLPKLTSLDISGTNLAGSFSFDQDEELNYIKKELSIDENENFTMQASIAGLLVLKHKLDFLGLFDVDERGSARRWLPAKKITGEHTEEMIITSLSYYMERPSMVTHIMAHLFRLYNHYTIQNPFDAGKLVMDSMAKHLYDRSLQTSGSACLYYVVDLFQNESDVMLEKYNDYLKRLLVAILNAMSAHLQHSPMIRNGLLTISRMQMHVPNHI
;
A
#
# COMPACT_ATOMS: atom_id res chain seq x y z
N MET A 1 -15.05 35.12 8.78
CA MET A 1 -14.33 34.71 7.56
C MET A 1 -12.85 34.67 7.91
N ASN A 2 -12.36 33.53 8.38
CA ASN A 2 -10.94 33.23 8.55
C ASN A 2 -10.78 31.81 8.02
N GLU A 3 -10.06 31.65 6.92
CA GLU A 3 -9.66 30.33 6.41
C GLU A 3 -8.85 29.60 7.50
N PRO A 4 -9.02 28.28 7.68
CA PRO A 4 -8.12 27.53 8.52
C PRO A 4 -6.77 27.43 7.77
N LEU A 5 -5.80 28.22 8.23
CA LEU A 5 -4.43 28.20 7.70
C LEU A 5 -3.84 26.79 7.80
N ASN A 6 -3.24 26.34 6.70
CA ASN A 6 -2.48 25.10 6.61
C ASN A 6 -1.25 25.17 7.54
N LEU A 7 -1.30 24.45 8.66
CA LEU A 7 -0.22 24.39 9.66
C LEU A 7 1.14 23.98 9.08
N THR A 8 1.13 23.24 7.98
CA THR A 8 2.35 22.81 7.25
C THR A 8 2.99 23.98 6.52
N GLU A 9 2.19 24.86 5.92
CA GLU A 9 2.66 26.07 5.24
C GLU A 9 3.14 27.13 6.25
N ILE A 10 2.44 27.26 7.39
CA ILE A 10 2.91 28.09 8.50
C ILE A 10 4.23 27.55 9.06
N GLY A 11 4.37 26.23 9.26
CA GLY A 11 5.58 25.62 9.77
C GLY A 11 6.79 25.84 8.86
N ILE A 12 6.61 25.68 7.54
CA ILE A 12 7.65 25.93 6.54
C ILE A 12 7.99 27.42 6.42
N ARG A 13 6.98 28.32 6.41
CA ARG A 13 7.21 29.78 6.40
C ARG A 13 7.86 30.28 7.70
N TYR A 14 7.52 29.71 8.85
CA TYR A 14 8.13 30.07 10.14
C TYR A 14 9.59 29.58 10.22
N LEU A 15 9.90 28.39 9.70
CA LEU A 15 11.28 27.90 9.58
C LEU A 15 12.13 28.78 8.65
N SER A 16 11.59 29.13 7.48
CA SER A 16 12.24 29.97 6.47
C SER A 16 12.45 31.42 6.93
N ASN A 17 11.43 32.02 7.55
CA ASN A 17 11.42 33.46 7.83
C ASN A 17 11.82 33.84 9.26
N CYS A 18 11.73 32.93 10.24
CA CYS A 18 12.01 33.25 11.65
C CYS A 18 13.24 32.53 12.22
N LEU A 19 13.50 31.27 11.84
CA LEU A 19 14.60 30.48 12.40
C LEU A 19 15.91 30.64 11.62
N LEU A 20 15.86 30.60 10.28
CA LEU A 20 17.03 30.78 9.42
C LEU A 20 17.74 32.14 9.64
N PRO A 21 17.05 33.29 9.79
CA PRO A 21 17.71 34.57 10.06
C PRO A 21 18.31 34.68 11.47
N VAL A 22 17.72 34.02 12.47
CA VAL A 22 18.22 34.04 13.86
C VAL A 22 19.47 33.17 14.01
N VAL A 23 19.60 32.10 13.23
CA VAL A 23 20.81 31.25 13.18
C VAL A 23 21.90 31.85 12.28
N ALA A 24 21.53 32.66 11.28
CA ALA A 24 22.46 33.31 10.35
C ALA A 24 23.07 34.62 10.90
N ASN A 25 22.56 35.17 12.01
CA ASN A 25 23.08 36.41 12.58
C ASN A 25 24.23 36.10 13.54
N GLU A 26 25.47 36.25 13.08
CA GLU A 26 26.71 35.84 13.77
C GLU A 26 26.97 36.50 15.15
N ASN A 27 26.14 37.47 15.57
CA ASN A 27 26.44 38.37 16.69
C ASN A 27 25.50 38.29 17.92
N ALA A 28 24.58 37.33 18.01
CA ALA A 28 23.70 37.19 19.18
C ALA A 28 23.64 35.75 19.71
N TYR A 29 24.64 35.37 20.52
CA TYR A 29 24.63 34.08 21.22
C TYR A 29 23.83 34.18 22.53
N ILE A 30 22.63 33.59 22.55
CA ILE A 30 21.85 33.38 23.79
C ILE A 30 21.69 31.86 23.99
N PRO A 31 22.39 31.24 24.96
CA PRO A 31 22.45 29.78 25.15
C PRO A 31 21.08 29.10 25.38
N GLU A 32 20.15 29.80 26.03
CA GLU A 32 18.83 29.26 26.37
C GLU A 32 17.89 29.20 25.16
N LEU A 33 18.06 30.12 24.20
CA LEU A 33 17.32 30.13 22.93
C LEU A 33 17.82 29.06 21.95
N SER A 34 19.09 28.66 22.02
CA SER A 34 19.63 27.59 21.15
C SER A 34 19.09 26.20 21.55
N CYS A 35 18.98 25.93 22.84
CA CYS A 35 18.41 24.66 23.33
C CYS A 35 16.90 24.56 23.06
N LEU A 36 16.17 25.67 23.22
CA LEU A 36 14.74 25.73 22.94
C LEU A 36 14.46 25.63 21.44
N SER A 37 15.24 26.33 20.59
CA SER A 37 15.15 26.24 19.13
C SER A 37 15.53 24.87 18.59
N GLN A 38 16.48 24.18 19.24
CA GLN A 38 16.90 22.82 18.90
C GLN A 38 15.82 21.79 19.27
N ARG A 39 15.17 21.93 20.43
CA ARG A 39 14.04 21.07 20.83
C ARG A 39 12.82 21.34 19.95
N LEU A 40 12.48 22.60 19.68
CA LEU A 40 11.40 22.99 18.76
C LEU A 40 11.69 22.55 17.33
N GLY A 41 12.93 22.71 16.84
CA GLY A 41 13.35 22.26 15.52
C GLY A 41 13.26 20.75 15.36
N ASN A 42 13.71 19.98 16.36
CA ASN A 42 13.55 18.52 16.35
C ASN A 42 12.09 18.08 16.50
N LEU A 43 11.28 18.79 17.30
CA LEU A 43 9.86 18.49 17.46
C LEU A 43 9.08 18.85 16.19
N LEU A 44 9.37 20.00 15.56
CA LEU A 44 8.80 20.45 14.29
C LEU A 44 9.26 19.55 13.16
N LEU A 45 10.52 19.14 13.08
CA LEU A 45 11.01 18.22 12.06
C LEU A 45 10.36 16.84 12.24
N LYS A 46 10.26 16.32 13.48
CA LYS A 46 9.51 15.09 13.76
C LYS A 46 8.03 15.23 13.42
N THR A 47 7.42 16.39 13.67
CA THR A 47 6.01 16.68 13.36
C THR A 47 5.79 16.84 11.87
N ILE A 48 6.72 17.46 11.14
CA ILE A 48 6.71 17.64 9.69
C ILE A 48 6.91 16.28 9.03
N ILE A 49 7.92 15.48 9.44
CA ILE A 49 8.15 14.09 8.98
C ILE A 49 6.96 13.17 9.29
N LYS A 50 6.26 13.40 10.41
CA LYS A 50 5.06 12.64 10.75
C LYS A 50 3.83 13.11 9.97
N SER A 51 3.71 14.40 9.66
CA SER A 51 2.61 14.95 8.84
C SER A 51 2.78 14.68 7.34
N THR A 52 4.02 14.58 6.85
CA THR A 52 4.34 14.19 5.46
C THR A 52 3.95 12.75 5.15
N ARG A 53 3.79 11.88 6.16
CA ARG A 53 3.23 10.52 5.99
C ARG A 53 1.74 10.54 5.63
N THR A 54 1.02 11.64 5.88
CA THR A 54 -0.45 11.69 5.77
C THR A 54 -0.95 12.71 4.75
N HIS A 55 -0.28 13.85 4.58
CA HIS A 55 -0.79 14.94 3.73
C HIS A 55 0.38 15.80 3.23
N LEU A 56 0.76 15.71 1.96
CA LEU A 56 1.42 16.79 1.23
C LEU A 56 1.42 16.50 -0.28
N THR A 57 0.82 17.41 -1.04
CA THR A 57 0.85 17.43 -2.51
C THR A 57 1.86 18.41 -3.09
N GLU A 58 2.64 19.12 -2.25
CA GLU A 58 3.50 20.22 -2.71
C GLU A 58 4.87 20.27 -2.00
N THR A 59 5.46 19.11 -1.74
CA THR A 59 6.87 19.06 -1.34
C THR A 59 7.75 19.30 -2.57
N THR A 60 8.44 20.44 -2.60
CA THR A 60 9.34 20.86 -3.68
C THR A 60 10.80 20.62 -3.31
N ASP A 61 11.71 20.75 -4.28
CA ASP A 61 13.16 20.69 -4.10
C ASP A 61 13.67 21.56 -2.92
N CYS A 62 13.00 22.68 -2.63
CA CYS A 62 13.28 23.55 -1.49
C CYS A 62 13.19 22.81 -0.14
N PHE A 63 12.31 21.81 0.01
CA PHE A 63 12.21 21.01 1.22
C PHE A 63 13.49 20.18 1.46
N LEU A 64 14.04 19.58 0.40
CA LEU A 64 15.26 18.78 0.50
C LEU A 64 16.49 19.65 0.83
N SER A 65 16.49 20.91 0.40
CA SER A 65 17.56 21.87 0.72
C SER A 65 17.71 22.15 2.23
N LEU A 66 16.66 21.92 3.03
CA LEU A 66 16.74 22.05 4.51
C LEU A 66 17.74 21.07 5.12
N PHE A 67 18.01 19.95 4.43
CA PHE A 67 18.98 18.94 4.85
C PHE A 67 20.41 19.24 4.35
N ASN A 68 20.58 20.19 3.43
CA ASN A 68 21.86 20.54 2.79
C ASN A 68 22.84 21.28 3.73
N ASN A 69 22.34 21.93 4.78
CA ASN A 69 23.13 22.86 5.62
C ASN A 69 23.78 22.25 6.87
N ALA A 70 23.58 20.96 7.15
CA ALA A 70 24.25 20.30 8.27
C ALA A 70 25.73 19.97 7.99
N GLY A 71 26.14 19.91 6.71
CA GLY A 71 27.45 19.39 6.30
C GLY A 71 28.57 20.43 6.11
N GLN A 72 28.25 21.68 5.75
CA GLN A 72 29.27 22.65 5.29
C GLN A 72 29.82 23.59 6.38
N ASN A 73 29.14 23.76 7.52
CA ASN A 73 29.62 24.62 8.59
C ASN A 73 30.57 23.83 9.52
N LYS A 74 31.89 24.01 9.36
CA LYS A 74 32.93 23.30 10.14
C LYS A 74 32.81 23.46 11.66
N ARG A 75 32.10 24.48 12.16
CA ARG A 75 31.80 24.68 13.60
C ARG A 75 30.53 23.98 14.08
N ILE A 76 29.58 23.65 13.20
CA ILE A 76 28.33 22.93 13.54
C ILE A 76 28.47 21.41 13.34
N LYS A 77 29.57 20.97 12.68
CA LYS A 77 29.91 19.54 12.51
C LYS A 77 29.92 18.72 13.79
N SER A 78 30.10 19.32 14.96
CA SER A 78 30.15 18.59 16.23
C SER A 78 28.80 18.42 16.94
N GLU A 79 27.73 19.15 16.61
CA GLU A 79 26.58 19.22 17.52
C GLU A 79 25.20 18.91 16.93
N VAL A 80 24.98 18.99 15.60
CA VAL A 80 23.70 18.53 14.99
C VAL A 80 23.91 17.93 13.60
N LEU A 81 24.48 16.73 13.53
CA LEU A 81 24.36 15.88 12.34
C LEU A 81 22.95 15.28 12.35
N ILE A 82 22.05 15.79 11.51
CA ILE A 82 20.75 15.15 11.26
C ILE A 82 21.05 13.85 10.51
N GLN A 83 21.07 12.75 11.24
CA GLN A 83 21.23 11.41 10.70
C GLN A 83 19.85 10.89 10.30
N LEU A 84 19.57 10.92 9.00
CA LEU A 84 18.35 10.33 8.45
C LEU A 84 18.57 8.82 8.32
N SER A 85 17.72 8.03 8.98
CA SER A 85 17.64 6.58 8.81
C SER A 85 16.50 6.17 7.87
N GLU A 86 15.47 7.01 7.75
CA GLU A 86 14.30 6.74 6.93
C GLU A 86 13.92 8.00 6.13
N LEU A 87 13.54 7.80 4.87
CA LEU A 87 13.08 8.85 3.97
C LEU A 87 11.77 8.42 3.30
N TYR A 88 10.71 9.21 3.49
CA TYR A 88 9.41 8.99 2.85
C TYR A 88 9.03 10.24 2.06
N LEU A 89 9.14 10.17 0.75
CA LEU A 89 8.75 11.21 -0.20
C LEU A 89 7.75 10.59 -1.16
N ARG A 90 6.46 10.60 -0.79
CA ARG A 90 5.40 10.09 -1.67
C ARG A 90 4.74 11.22 -2.41
N CYS A 91 4.29 10.98 -3.63
CA CYS A 91 3.46 11.93 -4.38
C CYS A 91 4.10 13.31 -4.59
N CYS A 92 5.43 13.37 -4.67
CA CYS A 92 6.19 14.61 -4.86
C CYS A 92 6.75 14.68 -6.30
N PRO A 93 5.96 15.10 -7.30
CA PRO A 93 6.39 15.12 -8.70
C PRO A 93 7.48 16.16 -8.98
N PHE A 94 7.62 17.15 -8.10
CA PHE A 94 8.60 18.23 -8.22
C PHE A 94 9.97 17.89 -7.63
N ILE A 95 10.14 16.70 -7.05
CA ILE A 95 11.44 16.23 -6.58
C ILE A 95 12.22 15.68 -7.76
N THR A 96 13.38 16.28 -8.03
CA THR A 96 14.22 15.95 -9.18
C THR A 96 15.42 15.08 -8.81
N ASN A 97 16.02 14.43 -9.82
CA ASN A 97 17.30 13.73 -9.72
C ASN A 97 18.39 14.56 -9.04
N GLN A 98 18.48 15.84 -9.44
CA GLN A 98 19.48 16.75 -8.93
C GLN A 98 19.34 17.01 -7.42
N SER A 99 18.11 17.12 -6.92
CA SER A 99 17.88 17.39 -5.50
C SER A 99 18.21 16.20 -4.63
N ILE A 100 17.88 14.98 -5.08
CA ILE A 100 18.24 13.76 -4.37
C ILE A 100 19.76 13.58 -4.39
N SER A 101 20.41 13.79 -5.53
CA SER A 101 21.87 13.67 -5.63
C SER A 101 22.60 14.71 -4.78
N THR A 102 22.14 15.95 -4.76
CA THR A 102 22.80 17.05 -4.05
C THR A 102 22.57 16.97 -2.55
N HIS A 103 21.37 16.61 -2.10
CA HIS A 103 20.97 16.75 -0.71
C HIS A 103 20.96 15.45 0.08
N LEU A 104 20.77 14.29 -0.56
CA LEU A 104 20.59 13.02 0.15
C LEU A 104 21.83 12.13 0.15
N LEU A 105 22.73 12.24 -0.83
CA LEU A 105 23.92 11.37 -0.93
C LEU A 105 24.94 11.58 0.20
N SER A 106 24.82 12.66 0.96
CA SER A 106 25.66 12.91 2.14
C SER A 106 25.22 12.11 3.38
N HIS A 107 24.06 11.44 3.34
CA HIS A 107 23.48 10.72 4.47
C HIS A 107 23.70 9.20 4.38
N GLU A 108 24.88 8.72 4.79
CA GLU A 108 25.29 7.29 4.72
C GLU A 108 24.47 6.32 5.62
N LEU A 109 23.55 6.83 6.44
CA LEU A 109 22.81 6.08 7.44
C LEU A 109 21.38 5.70 7.02
N ILE A 110 20.98 6.06 5.80
CA ILE A 110 19.63 5.76 5.32
C ILE A 110 19.47 4.24 5.13
N GLU A 111 18.49 3.68 5.83
CA GLU A 111 18.11 2.26 5.79
C GLU A 111 16.80 2.05 5.02
N THR A 112 15.94 3.07 4.96
CA THR A 112 14.64 3.02 4.27
C THR A 112 14.44 4.22 3.35
N ILE A 113 14.04 3.96 2.11
CA ILE A 113 13.66 4.97 1.12
C ILE A 113 12.31 4.59 0.50
N ASP A 114 11.36 5.52 0.51
CA ASP A 114 10.08 5.42 -0.20
C ASP A 114 9.90 6.65 -1.10
N LEU A 115 9.95 6.43 -2.41
CA LEU A 115 9.86 7.46 -3.45
C LEU A 115 8.68 7.20 -4.40
N ARG A 116 7.64 6.49 -3.96
CA ARG A 116 6.49 6.21 -4.82
C ARG A 116 5.78 7.50 -5.25
N ASP A 117 5.32 7.52 -6.50
CA ASP A 117 4.68 8.67 -7.14
C ASP A 117 5.57 9.94 -7.22
N CYS A 118 6.89 9.76 -7.23
CA CYS A 118 7.86 10.80 -7.57
C CYS A 118 8.34 10.69 -9.02
N ASN A 119 8.84 11.79 -9.58
CA ASN A 119 9.42 11.81 -10.93
C ASN A 119 10.88 11.33 -10.91
N ILE A 120 11.08 10.05 -10.61
CA ILE A 120 12.38 9.40 -10.45
C ILE A 120 12.78 8.64 -11.72
N THR A 121 14.04 8.78 -12.14
CA THR A 121 14.61 8.01 -13.26
C THR A 121 15.64 6.97 -12.78
N TYR A 122 16.12 6.15 -13.72
CA TYR A 122 17.20 5.18 -13.47
C TYR A 122 18.43 5.77 -12.78
N GLU A 123 18.77 7.02 -13.10
CA GLU A 123 19.94 7.69 -12.54
C GLU A 123 19.87 7.77 -11.01
N ILE A 124 18.71 8.15 -10.45
CA ILE A 124 18.52 8.13 -8.99
C ILE A 124 18.67 6.71 -8.46
N PHE A 125 18.12 5.73 -9.14
CA PHE A 125 18.22 4.34 -8.71
C PHE A 125 19.70 3.92 -8.60
N GLN A 126 20.52 4.24 -9.60
CA GLN A 126 21.96 4.00 -9.56
C GLN A 126 22.64 4.74 -8.40
N LEU A 127 22.29 6.02 -8.18
CA LEU A 127 22.85 6.80 -7.07
C LEU A 127 22.47 6.20 -5.71
N ILE A 128 21.21 5.81 -5.52
CA ILE A 128 20.73 5.22 -4.28
C ILE A 128 21.51 3.93 -3.98
N THR A 129 21.60 3.05 -4.96
CA THR A 129 22.24 1.75 -4.79
C THR A 129 23.75 1.84 -4.61
N LYS A 130 24.39 2.88 -5.17
CA LYS A 130 25.81 3.16 -5.01
C LYS A 130 26.17 3.78 -3.66
N TYR A 131 25.36 4.71 -3.16
CA TYR A 131 25.73 5.57 -2.02
C TYR A 131 25.05 5.22 -0.69
N PHE A 132 24.07 4.30 -0.67
CA PHE A 132 23.43 3.85 0.58
C PHE A 132 23.77 2.38 0.90
N PRO A 133 24.98 2.07 1.40
CA PRO A 133 25.41 0.70 1.68
C PRO A 133 24.67 0.03 2.84
N ARG A 134 23.84 0.79 3.58
CA ARG A 134 22.98 0.31 4.67
C ARG A 134 21.52 0.14 4.26
N LEU A 135 21.16 0.46 3.01
CA LEU A 135 19.78 0.40 2.55
C LEU A 135 19.23 -1.02 2.70
N THR A 136 18.18 -1.15 3.50
CA THR A 136 17.45 -2.41 3.71
C THR A 136 16.07 -2.42 3.07
N THR A 137 15.50 -1.24 2.81
CA THR A 137 14.14 -1.08 2.33
C THR A 137 14.05 -0.03 1.25
N LEU A 138 13.46 -0.39 0.11
CA LEU A 138 13.29 0.48 -1.05
C LEU A 138 11.90 0.32 -1.65
N TYR A 139 11.13 1.42 -1.71
CA TYR A 139 9.84 1.50 -2.40
C TYR A 139 9.93 2.50 -3.56
N LEU A 140 9.58 2.05 -4.77
CA LEU A 140 9.64 2.82 -6.00
C LEU A 140 8.42 2.51 -6.87
N GLY A 141 8.12 3.42 -7.80
CA GLY A 141 7.07 3.25 -8.80
C GLY A 141 5.82 4.09 -8.55
N GLN A 142 4.68 3.71 -9.12
CA GLN A 142 3.41 4.41 -9.02
C GLN A 142 2.40 3.65 -8.16
N THR A 143 1.73 4.37 -7.27
CA THR A 143 0.55 3.85 -6.58
C THR A 143 -0.67 3.90 -7.49
N GLU A 144 -1.64 3.03 -7.22
CA GLU A 144 -2.88 2.92 -8.01
C GLU A 144 -3.62 4.24 -8.20
N SER A 145 -3.57 5.14 -7.20
CA SER A 145 -4.23 6.45 -7.26
C SER A 145 -3.68 7.38 -8.35
N LYS A 146 -2.52 7.05 -8.95
CA LYS A 146 -1.78 7.88 -9.90
C LYS A 146 -1.25 7.10 -11.10
N ILE A 147 -1.77 5.90 -11.37
CA ILE A 147 -1.44 5.17 -12.59
C ILE A 147 -1.98 5.96 -13.79
N ASP A 148 -1.09 6.74 -14.40
CA ASP A 148 -1.35 7.56 -15.58
C ASP A 148 -0.42 7.21 -16.74
N GLY A 149 0.36 6.12 -16.59
CA GLY A 149 1.30 5.64 -17.58
C GLY A 149 2.55 6.52 -17.75
N LYS A 150 2.81 7.48 -16.85
CA LYS A 150 3.96 8.38 -16.95
C LYS A 150 5.29 7.75 -16.57
N ILE A 151 5.32 6.72 -15.70
CA ILE A 151 6.56 6.00 -15.42
C ILE A 151 6.67 4.83 -16.39
N ASN A 152 7.45 5.05 -17.44
CA ASN A 152 7.80 4.04 -18.41
C ASN A 152 9.05 3.27 -17.96
N LEU A 153 9.05 1.96 -18.16
CA LEU A 153 10.19 1.08 -17.91
C LEU A 153 11.45 1.60 -18.59
N ILE A 154 11.34 2.18 -19.80
CA ILE A 154 12.48 2.73 -20.54
C ILE A 154 13.08 3.96 -19.85
N ASP A 155 12.26 4.80 -19.22
CA ASP A 155 12.73 5.97 -18.46
C ASP A 155 13.37 5.53 -17.13
N PHE A 156 12.87 4.42 -16.58
CA PHE A 156 13.37 3.84 -15.34
C PHE A 156 14.57 2.92 -15.53
N PHE A 157 14.76 2.34 -16.72
CA PHE A 157 15.85 1.44 -17.11
C PHE A 157 16.21 1.62 -18.61
N PRO A 158 16.98 2.65 -18.98
CA PRO A 158 17.34 2.87 -20.38
C PRO A 158 18.31 1.78 -20.85
N PRO A 159 18.04 1.08 -21.98
CA PRO A 159 18.78 -0.11 -22.41
C PRO A 159 20.30 0.11 -22.59
N ASN A 160 20.72 1.33 -22.92
CA ASN A 160 22.12 1.67 -23.18
C ASN A 160 22.87 2.24 -21.97
N SER A 161 22.22 2.34 -20.80
CA SER A 161 22.78 2.98 -19.60
C SER A 161 22.98 2.04 -18.42
N ILE A 162 22.55 0.78 -18.56
CA ILE A 162 22.60 -0.19 -17.47
C ILE A 162 24.01 -0.71 -17.29
N ASP A 163 24.68 -0.20 -16.26
CA ASP A 163 25.94 -0.74 -15.79
C ASP A 163 25.68 -2.05 -15.04
N LYS A 164 25.94 -3.18 -15.73
CA LYS A 164 25.81 -4.54 -15.21
C LYS A 164 26.73 -4.83 -14.01
N GLU A 165 27.73 -3.98 -13.73
CA GLU A 165 28.67 -4.16 -12.61
C GLU A 165 28.28 -3.40 -11.33
N CYS A 166 27.41 -2.38 -11.42
CA CYS A 166 27.10 -1.48 -10.30
C CYS A 166 25.84 -1.84 -9.50
N PHE A 167 24.94 -2.60 -10.07
CA PHE A 167 23.59 -2.70 -9.53
C PHE A 167 23.54 -3.66 -8.34
N LEU A 168 23.28 -3.08 -7.16
CA LEU A 168 22.99 -3.78 -5.90
C LEU A 168 23.97 -4.92 -5.51
N LYS A 169 25.17 -4.92 -6.09
CA LYS A 169 26.22 -5.88 -5.76
C LYS A 169 26.57 -5.73 -4.28
N LYS A 170 26.33 -6.77 -3.48
CA LYS A 170 26.46 -6.76 -2.00
C LYS A 170 25.45 -5.87 -1.26
N SER A 171 24.28 -5.64 -1.85
CA SER A 171 23.18 -4.94 -1.20
C SER A 171 22.73 -5.65 0.09
N LYS A 172 22.27 -4.86 1.07
CA LYS A 172 21.63 -5.34 2.30
C LYS A 172 20.10 -5.26 2.21
N LEU A 173 19.56 -5.07 1.00
CA LEU A 173 18.13 -4.98 0.77
C LEU A 173 17.42 -6.27 1.23
N LYS A 174 16.39 -6.06 2.03
CA LYS A 174 15.47 -7.08 2.55
C LYS A 174 14.06 -6.86 2.01
N TYR A 175 13.69 -5.60 1.77
CA TYR A 175 12.37 -5.19 1.32
C TYR A 175 12.51 -4.39 0.04
N LEU A 176 11.86 -4.88 -1.01
CA LEU A 176 11.85 -4.24 -2.30
C LEU A 176 10.42 -4.18 -2.82
N SER A 177 9.98 -2.98 -3.18
CA SER A 177 8.69 -2.75 -3.80
C SER A 177 8.89 -1.91 -5.04
N LEU A 178 8.45 -2.46 -6.16
CA LEU A 178 8.52 -1.88 -7.49
C LEU A 178 7.10 -1.98 -8.02
N GLU A 179 6.34 -0.90 -7.88
CA GLU A 179 4.88 -0.90 -8.06
C GLU A 179 4.50 -0.09 -9.31
N GLY A 180 3.52 -0.54 -10.10
CA GLY A 180 2.95 0.28 -11.18
C GLY A 180 3.95 0.73 -12.25
N ILE A 181 4.95 -0.09 -12.58
CA ILE A 181 5.90 0.15 -13.67
C ILE A 181 5.27 -0.36 -14.98
N HIS A 182 5.10 0.55 -15.93
CA HIS A 182 4.52 0.25 -17.25
C HIS A 182 5.60 0.20 -18.31
N ASN A 183 5.47 -0.68 -19.30
CA ASN A 183 6.33 -0.66 -20.47
C ASN A 183 5.54 -0.20 -21.69
N SER A 184 5.84 0.98 -22.24
CA SER A 184 5.12 1.49 -23.43
C SER A 184 5.67 0.94 -24.74
N MET A 185 6.86 0.32 -24.75
CA MET A 185 7.44 -0.32 -25.94
C MET A 185 7.97 -1.70 -25.59
N ARG A 186 7.53 -2.73 -26.33
CA ARG A 186 8.09 -4.09 -26.21
C ARG A 186 9.59 -4.04 -26.47
N ASN A 187 10.37 -4.20 -25.40
CA ASN A 187 11.82 -4.27 -25.46
C ASN A 187 12.28 -5.26 -24.42
N ASP A 188 12.20 -6.54 -24.80
CA ASP A 188 12.51 -7.73 -24.00
C ASP A 188 13.87 -7.61 -23.30
N SER A 189 14.82 -6.88 -23.91
CA SER A 189 16.16 -6.66 -23.34
C SER A 189 16.16 -5.84 -22.04
N VAL A 190 15.24 -4.88 -21.88
CA VAL A 190 15.19 -4.03 -20.67
C VAL A 190 14.63 -4.82 -19.49
N GLU A 191 13.60 -5.62 -19.76
CA GLU A 191 12.98 -6.49 -18.76
C GLU A 191 13.97 -7.54 -18.26
N GLU A 192 14.63 -8.24 -19.19
CA GLU A 192 15.65 -9.24 -18.89
C GLU A 192 16.76 -8.63 -18.05
N ILE A 193 17.29 -7.46 -18.44
CA ILE A 193 18.33 -6.79 -17.67
C ILE A 193 17.81 -6.39 -16.29
N PHE A 194 16.66 -5.72 -16.19
CA PHE A 194 16.10 -5.29 -14.90
C PHE A 194 16.00 -6.45 -13.90
N TYR A 195 15.39 -7.56 -14.31
CA TYR A 195 15.22 -8.71 -13.44
C TYR A 195 16.52 -9.49 -13.20
N HIS A 196 17.39 -9.63 -14.21
CA HIS A 196 18.73 -10.19 -13.99
C HIS A 196 19.52 -9.39 -12.96
N THR A 197 19.32 -8.08 -12.93
CA THR A 197 20.05 -7.26 -11.99
C THR A 197 19.46 -7.30 -10.59
N LEU A 198 18.14 -7.46 -10.45
CA LEU A 198 17.50 -7.79 -9.17
C LEU A 198 17.98 -9.12 -8.58
N ILE A 199 18.23 -10.14 -9.43
CA ILE A 199 18.79 -11.45 -9.00
C ILE A 199 20.14 -11.27 -8.29
N GLN A 200 20.98 -10.31 -8.69
CA GLN A 200 22.29 -10.07 -8.07
C GLN A 200 22.21 -9.62 -6.59
N SER A 201 21.02 -9.26 -6.13
CA SER A 201 20.72 -8.78 -4.77
C SER A 201 20.01 -9.82 -3.90
N SER A 202 19.76 -11.01 -4.46
CA SER A 202 18.74 -11.96 -4.00
C SER A 202 19.01 -12.65 -2.67
N GLU A 203 20.25 -12.64 -2.17
CA GLU A 203 20.63 -13.44 -0.99
C GLU A 203 19.89 -13.05 0.29
N GLN A 204 19.50 -11.77 0.44
CA GLN A 204 18.91 -11.24 1.69
C GLN A 204 17.46 -10.77 1.55
N ILE A 205 16.93 -10.77 0.32
CA ILE A 205 15.58 -10.30 0.04
C ILE A 205 14.55 -11.22 0.72
N ARG A 206 13.67 -10.60 1.50
CA ARG A 206 12.58 -11.26 2.26
C ARG A 206 11.19 -10.83 1.80
N TYR A 207 11.07 -9.63 1.25
CA TYR A 207 9.81 -9.08 0.77
C TYR A 207 10.02 -8.51 -0.62
N VAL A 208 9.21 -8.97 -1.57
CA VAL A 208 9.15 -8.45 -2.92
C VAL A 208 7.70 -8.11 -3.25
N ASP A 209 7.48 -6.89 -3.70
CA ASP A 209 6.19 -6.42 -4.18
C ASP A 209 6.35 -5.90 -5.60
N LEU A 210 5.68 -6.56 -6.53
CA LEU A 210 5.68 -6.28 -7.96
C LEU A 210 4.31 -5.81 -8.44
N SER A 211 3.45 -5.35 -7.53
CA SER A 211 2.05 -5.08 -7.83
C SER A 211 1.87 -4.12 -9.01
N ARG A 212 0.89 -4.40 -9.87
CA ARG A 212 0.47 -3.56 -11.01
C ARG A 212 1.56 -3.30 -12.05
N ASN A 213 2.64 -4.10 -12.08
CA ASN A 213 3.66 -3.98 -13.11
C ASN A 213 3.19 -4.63 -14.42
N SER A 214 2.69 -3.83 -15.35
CA SER A 214 2.33 -4.32 -16.69
C SER A 214 3.55 -4.61 -17.57
N ALA A 215 4.76 -4.27 -17.10
CA ALA A 215 6.02 -4.56 -17.75
C ALA A 215 6.52 -6.00 -17.52
N ILE A 216 5.85 -6.80 -16.67
CA ILE A 216 6.24 -8.19 -16.40
C ILE A 216 5.60 -9.10 -17.44
N GLU A 217 6.43 -9.73 -18.26
CA GLU A 217 6.02 -10.76 -19.23
C GLU A 217 6.25 -12.18 -18.68
N ASN A 218 7.21 -12.35 -17.76
CA ASN A 218 7.43 -13.61 -17.05
C ASN A 218 8.00 -13.38 -15.65
N LEU A 219 7.92 -14.41 -14.79
CA LEU A 219 8.42 -14.40 -13.42
C LEU A 219 9.46 -15.52 -13.20
N ILE A 220 10.12 -16.01 -14.25
CA ILE A 220 10.97 -17.21 -14.13
C ILE A 220 12.13 -17.02 -13.14
N TYR A 221 12.59 -15.77 -13.00
CA TYR A 221 13.70 -15.35 -12.14
C TYR A 221 13.35 -15.29 -10.64
N VAL A 222 12.08 -15.37 -10.25
CA VAL A 222 11.72 -15.24 -8.83
C VAL A 222 12.30 -16.37 -8.00
N ASP A 223 12.55 -17.53 -8.61
CA ASP A 223 13.14 -18.70 -7.97
C ASP A 223 14.51 -18.43 -7.33
N CYS A 224 15.18 -17.34 -7.71
CA CYS A 224 16.45 -16.89 -7.15
C CYS A 224 16.32 -16.36 -5.72
N PHE A 225 15.15 -15.90 -5.28
CA PHE A 225 14.95 -15.32 -3.94
C PHE A 225 14.82 -16.39 -2.85
N LYS A 226 15.90 -17.10 -2.52
CA LYS A 226 15.88 -18.27 -1.62
C LYS A 226 15.42 -17.96 -0.18
N GLN A 227 15.53 -16.70 0.28
CA GLN A 227 15.10 -16.28 1.62
C GLN A 227 13.75 -15.53 1.64
N ILE A 228 13.04 -15.48 0.52
CA ILE A 228 11.79 -14.72 0.43
C ILE A 228 10.75 -15.26 1.40
N HIS A 229 10.09 -14.35 2.10
CA HIS A 229 8.97 -14.63 2.98
C HIS A 229 7.65 -14.11 2.41
N SER A 230 7.69 -12.99 1.68
CA SER A 230 6.50 -12.34 1.14
C SER A 230 6.69 -11.99 -0.33
N LEU A 231 5.75 -12.42 -1.15
CA LEU A 231 5.68 -12.11 -2.57
C LEU A 231 4.30 -11.55 -2.90
N VAL A 232 4.26 -10.30 -3.35
CA VAL A 232 3.01 -9.61 -3.72
C VAL A 232 2.99 -9.41 -5.23
N LEU A 233 2.02 -10.04 -5.88
CA LEU A 233 1.78 -10.01 -7.34
C LEU A 233 0.39 -9.44 -7.64
N TYR A 234 -0.09 -8.50 -6.82
CA TYR A 234 -1.41 -7.90 -7.01
C TYR A 234 -1.51 -7.23 -8.38
N ASP A 235 -2.59 -7.49 -9.11
CA ASP A 235 -2.82 -6.98 -10.48
C ASP A 235 -1.73 -7.37 -11.50
N ILE A 236 -1.04 -8.49 -11.28
CA ILE A 236 -0.26 -9.17 -12.34
C ILE A 236 -1.16 -10.13 -13.11
N LEU A 237 -0.99 -10.19 -14.43
CA LEU A 237 -1.84 -11.00 -15.30
C LEU A 237 -1.79 -12.49 -14.91
N PRO A 238 -2.95 -13.17 -14.76
CA PRO A 238 -3.01 -14.60 -14.46
C PRO A 238 -2.20 -15.48 -15.41
N SER A 239 -2.14 -15.15 -16.71
CA SER A 239 -1.36 -15.89 -17.70
C SER A 239 0.15 -15.84 -17.45
N VAL A 240 0.66 -14.71 -16.94
CA VAL A 240 2.07 -14.52 -16.58
C VAL A 240 2.42 -15.33 -15.32
N ILE A 241 1.50 -15.35 -14.35
CA ILE A 241 1.65 -16.15 -13.13
C ILE A 241 1.61 -17.65 -13.48
N GLU A 242 0.66 -18.06 -14.31
CA GLU A 242 0.48 -19.46 -14.72
C GLU A 242 1.69 -19.99 -15.51
N SER A 243 2.25 -19.18 -16.42
CA SER A 243 3.46 -19.55 -17.17
C SER A 243 4.71 -19.68 -16.29
N SER A 244 4.72 -19.04 -15.12
CA SER A 244 5.87 -18.98 -14.21
C SER A 244 5.63 -19.70 -12.88
N ILE A 245 4.60 -20.53 -12.82
CA ILE A 245 4.14 -21.17 -11.58
C ILE A 245 5.22 -22.05 -10.93
N ASP A 246 6.04 -22.71 -11.75
CA ASP A 246 7.13 -23.57 -11.29
C ASP A 246 8.20 -22.78 -10.53
N SER A 247 8.56 -21.59 -11.01
CA SER A 247 9.51 -20.71 -10.34
C SER A 247 8.98 -20.21 -8.99
N ILE A 248 7.69 -19.90 -8.90
CA ILE A 248 7.04 -19.55 -7.62
C ILE A 248 7.05 -20.77 -6.68
N CYS A 249 6.79 -21.97 -7.19
CA CYS A 249 6.81 -23.21 -6.41
C CYS A 249 8.19 -23.54 -5.81
N CYS A 250 9.28 -22.99 -6.36
CA CYS A 250 10.63 -23.13 -5.81
C CYS A 250 10.87 -22.33 -4.51
N LEU A 251 9.98 -21.41 -4.13
CA LEU A 251 10.14 -20.51 -2.98
C LEU A 251 9.75 -21.17 -1.65
N LYS A 252 10.55 -22.15 -1.20
CA LYS A 252 10.21 -22.98 -0.02
C LYS A 252 10.16 -22.23 1.31
N THR A 253 10.64 -20.99 1.35
CA THR A 253 10.61 -20.09 2.52
C THR A 253 9.39 -19.16 2.55
N LEU A 254 8.62 -19.12 1.45
CA LEU A 254 7.50 -18.20 1.27
C LEU A 254 6.38 -18.49 2.27
N GLY A 255 5.99 -17.44 3.00
CA GLY A 255 4.92 -17.48 4.00
C GLY A 255 3.70 -16.67 3.59
N LEU A 256 3.87 -15.57 2.85
CA LEU A 256 2.80 -14.73 2.35
C LEU A 256 2.85 -14.68 0.83
N LEU A 257 1.77 -15.11 0.17
CA LEU A 257 1.62 -15.02 -1.28
C LEU A 257 0.34 -14.26 -1.60
N ASP A 258 0.45 -13.24 -2.43
CA ASP A 258 -0.69 -12.47 -2.92
C ASP A 258 -0.75 -12.53 -4.44
N LEU A 259 -1.81 -13.15 -4.96
CA LEU A 259 -2.13 -13.31 -6.39
C LEU A 259 -3.40 -12.56 -6.76
N SER A 260 -3.86 -11.64 -5.92
CA SER A 260 -5.14 -10.98 -6.11
C SER A 260 -5.14 -10.10 -7.34
N PHE A 261 -6.31 -9.96 -7.98
CA PHE A 261 -6.44 -9.29 -9.28
C PHE A 261 -7.75 -8.51 -9.35
N ASN A 262 -7.71 -7.27 -9.79
CA ASN A 262 -8.88 -6.44 -9.93
C ASN A 262 -9.55 -6.63 -11.31
N ARG A 263 -10.48 -7.58 -11.35
CA ARG A 263 -11.26 -7.93 -12.55
C ARG A 263 -12.20 -6.86 -13.08
N ARG A 264 -12.39 -5.74 -12.37
CA ARG A 264 -13.32 -4.70 -12.81
C ARG A 264 -12.65 -3.61 -13.63
N ILE A 265 -11.32 -3.53 -13.60
CA ILE A 265 -10.55 -2.55 -14.36
C ILE A 265 -10.07 -3.13 -15.69
N GLN A 266 -9.77 -4.42 -15.72
CA GLN A 266 -9.24 -5.12 -16.89
C GLN A 266 -10.23 -6.19 -17.37
N GLU A 267 -10.13 -6.60 -18.64
CA GLU A 267 -10.91 -7.76 -19.10
C GLU A 267 -10.61 -8.97 -18.21
N PRO A 268 -11.63 -9.73 -17.79
CA PRO A 268 -11.44 -10.84 -16.87
C PRO A 268 -10.51 -11.89 -17.49
N GLN A 269 -9.28 -11.92 -16.99
CA GLN A 269 -8.32 -12.97 -17.28
C GLN A 269 -8.45 -14.05 -16.21
N ASN A 270 -8.47 -15.30 -16.66
CA ASN A 270 -8.70 -16.46 -15.82
C ASN A 270 -7.51 -17.40 -15.91
N TYR A 271 -7.18 -18.05 -14.80
CA TYR A 271 -6.30 -19.21 -14.81
C TYR A 271 -6.97 -20.31 -15.62
N SER A 272 -6.21 -20.98 -16.50
CA SER A 272 -6.75 -22.03 -17.37
C SER A 272 -7.09 -23.28 -16.56
N ARG A 273 -6.31 -23.57 -15.52
CA ARG A 273 -6.48 -24.75 -14.65
C ARG A 273 -6.53 -24.34 -13.17
N PRO A 274 -7.54 -23.58 -12.72
CA PRO A 274 -7.53 -22.90 -11.43
C PRO A 274 -7.31 -23.85 -10.24
N THR A 275 -8.01 -24.99 -10.22
CA THR A 275 -7.87 -26.01 -9.17
C THR A 275 -6.45 -26.57 -9.10
N ILE A 276 -5.87 -26.93 -10.25
CA ILE A 276 -4.53 -27.52 -10.32
C ILE A 276 -3.45 -26.48 -10.00
N THR A 277 -3.59 -25.26 -10.51
CA THR A 277 -2.68 -24.15 -10.23
C THR A 277 -2.64 -23.86 -8.72
N LEU A 278 -3.80 -23.75 -8.07
CA LEU A 278 -3.87 -23.54 -6.63
C LEU A 278 -3.30 -24.74 -5.85
N ALA A 279 -3.69 -25.98 -6.19
CA ALA A 279 -3.17 -27.17 -5.52
C ALA A 279 -1.65 -27.31 -5.65
N LYS A 280 -1.08 -26.96 -6.81
CA LYS A 280 0.35 -26.98 -7.06
C LYS A 280 1.10 -25.99 -6.17
N LEU A 281 0.56 -24.78 -5.98
CA LEU A 281 1.11 -23.80 -5.06
C LEU A 281 1.07 -24.30 -3.61
N ILE A 282 -0.08 -24.79 -3.16
CA ILE A 282 -0.27 -25.26 -1.78
C ILE A 282 0.68 -26.42 -1.44
N THR A 283 0.80 -27.40 -2.32
CA THR A 283 1.68 -28.56 -2.10
C THR A 283 3.15 -28.17 -2.15
N SER A 284 3.52 -27.19 -2.98
CA SER A 284 4.90 -26.78 -3.18
C SER A 284 5.44 -25.81 -2.13
N LEU A 285 4.56 -25.09 -1.41
CA LEU A 285 4.92 -24.00 -0.48
C LEU A 285 4.62 -24.40 0.98
N PRO A 286 5.51 -25.17 1.63
CA PRO A 286 5.23 -25.78 2.93
C PRO A 286 5.10 -24.78 4.09
N LYS A 287 5.62 -23.56 3.93
CA LYS A 287 5.58 -22.50 4.97
C LYS A 287 4.47 -21.48 4.73
N LEU A 288 3.63 -21.66 3.72
CA LEU A 288 2.57 -20.72 3.38
C LEU A 288 1.57 -20.60 4.54
N THR A 289 1.36 -19.37 5.01
CA THR A 289 0.45 -19.03 6.11
C THR A 289 -0.58 -17.99 5.70
N SER A 290 -0.29 -17.20 4.66
CA SER A 290 -1.21 -16.21 4.11
C SER A 290 -1.29 -16.38 2.60
N LEU A 291 -2.50 -16.49 2.08
CA LEU A 291 -2.76 -16.57 0.66
C LEU A 291 -3.86 -15.58 0.29
N ASP A 292 -3.62 -14.72 -0.69
CA ASP A 292 -4.66 -13.89 -1.28
C ASP A 292 -4.92 -14.30 -2.73
N ILE A 293 -6.16 -14.69 -3.02
CA ILE A 293 -6.63 -15.02 -4.38
C ILE A 293 -7.84 -14.16 -4.77
N SER A 294 -8.05 -13.03 -4.08
CA SER A 294 -9.16 -12.12 -4.31
C SER A 294 -9.24 -11.69 -5.76
N GLY A 295 -10.44 -11.66 -6.32
CA GLY A 295 -10.62 -11.27 -7.71
C GLY A 295 -9.98 -12.22 -8.72
N THR A 296 -9.79 -13.50 -8.39
CA THR A 296 -9.39 -14.54 -9.35
C THR A 296 -10.40 -15.67 -9.45
N ASN A 297 -10.27 -16.55 -10.44
CA ASN A 297 -11.06 -17.78 -10.55
C ASN A 297 -10.43 -18.97 -9.80
N LEU A 298 -9.38 -18.75 -9.00
CA LEU A 298 -8.64 -19.83 -8.31
C LEU A 298 -9.47 -20.59 -7.27
N ALA A 299 -10.59 -20.03 -6.80
CA ALA A 299 -11.50 -20.80 -5.94
C ALA A 299 -12.21 -21.94 -6.70
N GLY A 300 -12.17 -21.94 -8.04
CA GLY A 300 -12.80 -22.97 -8.87
C GLY A 300 -14.33 -22.98 -8.75
N SER A 301 -14.96 -24.06 -9.20
CA SER A 301 -16.41 -24.24 -9.19
C SER A 301 -17.01 -24.22 -7.78
N PHE A 302 -18.22 -23.67 -7.62
CA PHE A 302 -18.93 -23.64 -6.33
C PHE A 302 -19.33 -25.03 -5.83
N SER A 303 -19.65 -25.93 -6.76
CA SER A 303 -20.08 -27.30 -6.47
C SER A 303 -19.13 -28.28 -7.15
N PHE A 304 -18.55 -29.18 -6.37
CA PHE A 304 -17.71 -30.27 -6.82
C PHE A 304 -17.82 -31.43 -5.83
N ASP A 305 -17.56 -32.65 -6.32
CA ASP A 305 -17.37 -33.81 -5.45
C ASP A 305 -15.93 -33.79 -4.91
N GLN A 306 -15.78 -33.84 -3.58
CA GLN A 306 -14.47 -33.68 -2.95
C GLN A 306 -13.53 -34.84 -3.26
N ASP A 307 -14.05 -36.07 -3.34
CA ASP A 307 -13.24 -37.26 -3.59
C ASP A 307 -12.80 -37.30 -5.06
N GLU A 308 -13.70 -36.96 -5.99
CA GLU A 308 -13.37 -36.84 -7.42
C GLU A 308 -12.31 -35.75 -7.68
N GLU A 309 -12.47 -34.56 -7.12
CA GLU A 309 -11.50 -33.46 -7.27
C GLU A 309 -10.16 -33.80 -6.61
N LEU A 310 -10.17 -34.42 -5.43
CA LEU A 310 -8.93 -34.83 -4.78
C LEU A 310 -8.19 -35.89 -5.61
N ASN A 311 -8.90 -36.87 -6.17
CA ASN A 311 -8.31 -37.87 -7.06
C ASN A 311 -7.77 -37.24 -8.34
N TYR A 312 -8.47 -36.27 -8.91
CA TYR A 312 -8.01 -35.49 -10.05
C TYR A 312 -6.71 -34.74 -9.72
N ILE A 313 -6.66 -34.03 -8.59
CA ILE A 313 -5.47 -33.32 -8.12
C ILE A 313 -4.31 -34.29 -7.89
N LYS A 314 -4.54 -35.42 -7.20
CA LYS A 314 -3.50 -36.43 -6.93
C LYS A 314 -2.89 -36.96 -8.22
N LYS A 315 -3.72 -37.28 -9.19
CA LYS A 315 -3.30 -37.76 -10.51
C LYS A 315 -2.47 -36.71 -11.27
N GLU A 316 -2.97 -35.47 -11.35
CA GLU A 316 -2.31 -34.42 -12.13
C GLU A 316 -1.00 -33.94 -11.50
N LEU A 317 -0.91 -33.93 -10.16
CA LEU A 317 0.28 -33.50 -9.43
C LEU A 317 1.22 -34.65 -9.04
N SER A 318 0.90 -35.89 -9.44
CA SER A 318 1.67 -37.09 -9.08
C SER A 318 1.89 -37.24 -7.56
N ILE A 319 0.86 -36.94 -6.78
CA ILE A 319 0.85 -37.10 -5.32
C ILE A 319 0.61 -38.57 -4.99
N ASP A 320 1.30 -39.09 -3.97
CA ASP A 320 1.12 -40.48 -3.51
C ASP A 320 -0.35 -40.74 -3.14
N GLU A 321 -0.92 -41.84 -3.65
CA GLU A 321 -2.28 -42.25 -3.35
C GLU A 321 -2.50 -42.43 -1.83
N ASN A 322 -1.46 -42.85 -1.11
CA ASN A 322 -1.47 -43.04 0.34
C ASN A 322 -1.38 -41.73 1.13
N GLU A 323 -1.11 -40.59 0.49
CA GLU A 323 -1.08 -39.31 1.17
C GLU A 323 -2.50 -38.91 1.60
N ASN A 324 -2.69 -38.82 2.92
CA ASN A 324 -3.97 -38.51 3.53
C ASN A 324 -4.07 -37.03 3.85
N PHE A 325 -5.02 -36.35 3.21
CA PHE A 325 -5.39 -34.98 3.53
C PHE A 325 -6.64 -35.00 4.40
N THR A 326 -6.52 -34.53 5.64
CA THR A 326 -7.62 -34.55 6.62
C THR A 326 -8.35 -33.21 6.71
N MET A 327 -7.96 -32.23 5.91
CA MET A 327 -8.52 -30.88 5.96
C MET A 327 -9.77 -30.79 5.10
N GLN A 328 -10.91 -30.49 5.73
CA GLN A 328 -12.12 -30.16 5.00
C GLN A 328 -12.00 -28.77 4.39
N ALA A 329 -12.17 -28.67 3.07
CA ALA A 329 -12.16 -27.40 2.35
C ALA A 329 -13.26 -27.34 1.28
N SER A 330 -13.91 -26.19 1.15
CA SER A 330 -14.88 -25.91 0.09
C SER A 330 -14.26 -25.27 -1.16
N ILE A 331 -12.93 -25.22 -1.24
CA ILE A 331 -12.19 -24.76 -2.42
C ILE A 331 -11.33 -25.94 -2.85
N ALA A 332 -11.54 -26.45 -4.06
CA ALA A 332 -10.93 -27.70 -4.52
C ALA A 332 -9.40 -27.69 -4.43
N GLY A 333 -8.75 -26.60 -4.86
CA GLY A 333 -7.30 -26.48 -4.77
C GLY A 333 -6.73 -26.42 -3.33
N LEU A 334 -7.58 -26.22 -2.32
CA LEU A 334 -7.19 -26.23 -0.90
C LEU A 334 -7.41 -27.59 -0.23
N LEU A 335 -7.94 -28.61 -0.93
CA LEU A 335 -8.11 -29.96 -0.36
C LEU A 335 -6.77 -30.58 0.06
N VAL A 336 -5.68 -30.19 -0.60
CA VAL A 336 -4.31 -30.64 -0.31
C VAL A 336 -3.60 -29.85 0.79
N LEU A 337 -4.30 -28.91 1.43
CA LEU A 337 -3.75 -28.08 2.49
C LEU A 337 -3.59 -28.90 3.79
N LYS A 338 -2.41 -28.79 4.42
CA LYS A 338 -2.06 -29.59 5.61
C LYS A 338 -2.34 -28.87 6.93
N HIS A 339 -2.49 -27.55 6.92
CA HIS A 339 -2.73 -26.72 8.10
C HIS A 339 -3.60 -25.51 7.74
N LYS A 340 -4.36 -24.99 8.71
CA LYS A 340 -5.16 -23.77 8.47
C LYS A 340 -4.23 -22.59 8.23
N LEU A 341 -4.58 -21.77 7.24
CA LEU A 341 -3.91 -20.50 6.99
C LEU A 341 -4.22 -19.51 8.12
N ASP A 342 -3.30 -18.58 8.37
CA ASP A 342 -3.58 -17.42 9.20
C ASP A 342 -4.49 -16.43 8.45
N PHE A 343 -4.32 -16.32 7.13
CA PHE A 343 -5.10 -15.45 6.27
C PHE A 343 -5.46 -16.11 4.93
N LEU A 344 -6.71 -15.93 4.49
CA LEU A 344 -7.18 -16.30 3.15
C LEU A 344 -7.99 -15.16 2.52
N GLY A 345 -7.50 -14.63 1.41
CA GLY A 345 -8.15 -13.54 0.70
C GLY A 345 -9.14 -14.04 -0.36
N LEU A 346 -10.43 -13.71 -0.24
CA LEU A 346 -11.51 -14.19 -1.13
C LEU A 346 -12.46 -13.09 -1.61
N PHE A 347 -12.06 -11.83 -1.55
CA PHE A 347 -12.91 -10.73 -1.99
C PHE A 347 -13.12 -10.74 -3.51
N ASP A 348 -14.36 -10.63 -3.99
CA ASP A 348 -14.74 -10.58 -5.42
C ASP A 348 -14.23 -11.81 -6.21
N VAL A 349 -14.15 -12.96 -5.55
CA VAL A 349 -13.78 -14.25 -6.16
C VAL A 349 -14.97 -14.86 -6.92
N ASP A 350 -14.70 -15.56 -8.03
CA ASP A 350 -15.75 -16.17 -8.85
C ASP A 350 -16.51 -17.25 -8.08
N GLU A 351 -17.69 -17.60 -8.60
CA GLU A 351 -18.46 -18.75 -8.10
C GLU A 351 -18.69 -18.67 -6.58
N ARG A 352 -18.94 -17.44 -6.10
CA ARG A 352 -19.24 -17.12 -4.70
C ARG A 352 -18.21 -17.70 -3.73
N GLY A 353 -16.91 -17.58 -4.06
CA GLY A 353 -15.81 -18.12 -3.26
C GLY A 353 -15.88 -17.80 -1.76
N SER A 354 -16.21 -16.56 -1.42
CA SER A 354 -16.32 -16.10 -0.02
C SER A 354 -17.60 -16.58 0.71
N ALA A 355 -18.62 -17.07 0.00
CA ALA A 355 -19.86 -17.58 0.58
C ALA A 355 -19.81 -19.07 0.96
N ARG A 356 -18.66 -19.71 0.77
CA ARG A 356 -18.49 -21.15 1.00
C ARG A 356 -18.29 -21.45 2.50
N ARG A 357 -18.71 -22.64 2.94
CA ARG A 357 -18.80 -22.97 4.38
C ARG A 357 -17.46 -23.34 5.02
N TRP A 358 -16.66 -24.21 4.39
CA TRP A 358 -15.43 -24.74 4.97
C TRP A 358 -14.23 -24.02 4.38
N LEU A 359 -13.92 -22.85 4.94
CA LEU A 359 -12.77 -22.03 4.54
C LEU A 359 -11.63 -22.21 5.56
N PRO A 360 -10.49 -22.81 5.17
CA PRO A 360 -9.45 -23.26 6.12
C PRO A 360 -8.50 -22.12 6.53
N ALA A 361 -9.02 -21.03 7.10
CA ALA A 361 -8.21 -19.91 7.58
C ALA A 361 -8.74 -19.29 8.88
N LYS A 362 -7.88 -18.58 9.61
CA LYS A 362 -8.27 -17.83 10.82
C LYS A 362 -8.93 -16.50 10.48
N LYS A 363 -8.35 -15.76 9.51
CA LYS A 363 -8.89 -14.49 9.01
C LYS A 363 -9.21 -14.63 7.53
N ILE A 364 -10.41 -14.19 7.13
CA ILE A 364 -10.91 -14.34 5.76
C ILE A 364 -11.43 -12.98 5.27
N THR A 365 -10.95 -12.53 4.12
CA THR A 365 -11.58 -11.40 3.40
C THR A 365 -12.65 -11.95 2.47
N GLY A 366 -13.65 -11.13 2.19
CA GLY A 366 -14.79 -11.50 1.38
C GLY A 366 -15.88 -10.43 1.41
N GLU A 367 -17.00 -10.75 0.79
CA GLU A 367 -18.12 -9.85 0.61
C GLU A 367 -19.46 -10.45 1.08
N HIS A 368 -19.41 -11.62 1.73
CA HIS A 368 -20.60 -12.37 2.13
C HIS A 368 -21.15 -11.99 3.52
N THR A 369 -20.28 -11.69 4.48
CA THR A 369 -20.67 -11.30 5.85
C THR A 369 -20.12 -9.93 6.21
N GLU A 370 -20.71 -9.28 7.21
CA GLU A 370 -20.22 -8.00 7.74
C GLU A 370 -18.75 -8.10 8.20
N GLU A 371 -18.41 -9.14 8.94
CA GLU A 371 -17.04 -9.40 9.41
C GLU A 371 -16.05 -9.51 8.24
N MET A 372 -16.43 -10.22 7.18
CA MET A 372 -15.61 -10.34 5.97
C MET A 372 -15.47 -9.00 5.25
N ILE A 373 -16.53 -8.20 5.13
CA ILE A 373 -16.50 -6.88 4.50
C ILE A 373 -15.58 -5.92 5.28
N ILE A 374 -15.72 -5.87 6.60
CA ILE A 374 -14.86 -5.06 7.49
C ILE A 374 -13.41 -5.53 7.39
N THR A 375 -13.19 -6.85 7.40
CA THR A 375 -11.88 -7.47 7.22
C THR A 375 -11.26 -7.09 5.87
N SER A 376 -12.02 -7.18 4.77
CA SER A 376 -11.61 -6.74 3.43
C SER A 376 -11.22 -5.27 3.43
N LEU A 377 -12.05 -4.40 4.02
CA LEU A 377 -11.79 -2.95 4.06
C LEU A 377 -10.49 -2.63 4.81
N SER A 378 -10.23 -3.34 5.90
CA SER A 378 -8.98 -3.19 6.67
C SER A 378 -7.75 -3.68 5.91
N TYR A 379 -7.87 -4.78 5.17
CA TYR A 379 -6.73 -5.44 4.52
C TYR A 379 -6.34 -4.77 3.21
N TYR A 380 -7.33 -4.34 2.43
CA TYR A 380 -7.14 -3.72 1.12
C TYR A 380 -7.05 -2.21 1.17
N MET A 381 -6.83 -1.60 2.35
CA MET A 381 -6.85 -0.14 2.53
C MET A 381 -5.87 0.62 1.62
N GLU A 382 -4.78 -0.01 1.15
CA GLU A 382 -3.83 0.59 0.20
C GLU A 382 -4.30 0.54 -1.28
N ARG A 383 -5.42 -0.13 -1.59
CA ARG A 383 -5.92 -0.41 -2.95
C ARG A 383 -7.24 0.34 -3.20
N PRO A 384 -7.21 1.60 -3.62
CA PRO A 384 -8.40 2.46 -3.67
C PRO A 384 -9.55 1.89 -4.51
N SER A 385 -9.24 1.16 -5.59
CA SER A 385 -10.27 0.52 -6.43
C SER A 385 -10.99 -0.62 -5.70
N MET A 386 -10.25 -1.53 -5.06
CA MET A 386 -10.83 -2.60 -4.25
C MET A 386 -11.64 -2.02 -3.09
N VAL A 387 -11.09 -1.01 -2.41
CA VAL A 387 -11.77 -0.30 -1.32
C VAL A 387 -13.10 0.29 -1.79
N THR A 388 -13.12 0.92 -2.96
CA THR A 388 -14.35 1.48 -3.55
C THR A 388 -15.40 0.38 -3.74
N HIS A 389 -15.01 -0.82 -4.19
CA HIS A 389 -15.93 -1.95 -4.33
C HIS A 389 -16.39 -2.50 -2.99
N ILE A 390 -15.49 -2.65 -2.02
CA ILE A 390 -15.82 -3.10 -0.66
C ILE A 390 -16.84 -2.14 -0.02
N MET A 391 -16.64 -0.82 -0.19
CA MET A 391 -17.60 0.19 0.27
C MET A 391 -18.97 0.03 -0.40
N ALA A 392 -19.05 -0.37 -1.67
CA ALA A 392 -20.35 -0.65 -2.30
C ALA A 392 -21.08 -1.84 -1.67
N HIS A 393 -20.36 -2.87 -1.21
CA HIS A 393 -20.95 -3.97 -0.43
C HIS A 393 -21.39 -3.49 0.95
N LEU A 394 -20.55 -2.70 1.63
CA LEU A 394 -20.86 -2.13 2.94
C LEU A 394 -22.09 -1.21 2.88
N PHE A 395 -22.20 -0.37 1.85
CA PHE A 395 -23.36 0.49 1.58
C PHE A 395 -24.65 -0.32 1.46
N ARG A 396 -24.63 -1.42 0.69
CA ARG A 396 -25.81 -2.31 0.57
C ARG A 396 -26.17 -2.93 1.91
N LEU A 397 -25.17 -3.26 2.73
CA LEU A 397 -25.38 -3.81 4.07
C LEU A 397 -26.06 -2.77 4.97
N TYR A 398 -25.55 -1.53 5.01
CA TYR A 398 -26.16 -0.42 5.75
C TYR A 398 -27.61 -0.15 5.33
N ASN A 399 -27.92 -0.22 4.03
CA ASN A 399 -29.23 0.13 3.52
C ASN A 399 -30.32 -0.93 3.78
N HIS A 400 -29.95 -2.20 3.98
CA HIS A 400 -30.92 -3.31 4.03
C HIS A 400 -30.89 -4.13 5.32
N TYR A 401 -29.82 -4.04 6.12
CA TYR A 401 -29.60 -4.91 7.28
C TYR A 401 -29.16 -4.12 8.51
N THR A 402 -29.41 -4.68 9.69
CA THR A 402 -28.85 -4.16 10.94
C THR A 402 -27.38 -4.56 11.03
N ILE A 403 -26.50 -3.57 11.04
CA ILE A 403 -25.04 -3.75 11.20
C ILE A 403 -24.73 -3.97 12.67
N GLN A 404 -23.87 -4.94 12.99
CA GLN A 404 -23.43 -5.22 14.35
C GLN A 404 -22.42 -4.18 14.86
N ASN A 405 -21.45 -3.77 14.03
CA ASN A 405 -20.36 -2.85 14.39
C ASN A 405 -20.26 -1.65 13.43
N PRO A 406 -21.28 -0.78 13.37
CA PRO A 406 -21.32 0.35 12.42
C PRO A 406 -20.19 1.37 12.65
N PHE A 407 -19.73 1.51 13.88
CA PHE A 407 -18.66 2.43 14.25
C PHE A 407 -17.30 2.03 13.67
N ASP A 408 -16.94 0.75 13.80
CA ASP A 408 -15.66 0.23 13.32
C ASP A 408 -15.60 0.30 11.80
N ALA A 409 -16.69 -0.11 11.14
CA ALA A 409 -16.84 0.01 9.70
C ALA A 409 -16.74 1.48 9.24
N GLY A 410 -17.48 2.41 9.87
CA GLY A 410 -17.42 3.82 9.51
C GLY A 410 -16.07 4.49 9.83
N LYS A 411 -15.36 4.05 10.88
CA LYS A 411 -13.99 4.49 11.15
C LYS A 411 -13.03 4.08 10.03
N LEU A 412 -13.11 2.83 9.58
CA LEU A 412 -12.33 2.37 8.44
C LEU A 412 -12.68 3.13 7.16
N VAL A 413 -13.97 3.46 6.93
CA VAL A 413 -14.38 4.31 5.80
C VAL A 413 -13.74 5.69 5.87
N MET A 414 -13.76 6.35 7.02
CA MET A 414 -13.11 7.65 7.22
C MET A 414 -11.59 7.55 7.00
N ASP A 415 -10.96 6.48 7.47
CA ASP A 415 -9.52 6.24 7.29
C ASP A 415 -9.16 6.03 5.82
N SER A 416 -9.96 5.25 5.08
CA SER A 416 -9.83 5.09 3.64
C SER A 416 -10.02 6.41 2.89
N MET A 417 -11.03 7.20 3.25
CA MET A 417 -11.29 8.51 2.63
C MET A 417 -10.14 9.50 2.88
N ALA A 418 -9.60 9.55 4.10
CA ALA A 418 -8.48 10.42 4.43
C ALA A 418 -7.22 10.02 3.65
N LYS A 419 -6.99 8.71 3.51
CA LYS A 419 -5.83 8.15 2.82
C LYS A 419 -5.87 8.38 1.31
N HIS A 420 -7.04 8.23 0.69
CA HIS A 420 -7.24 8.35 -0.75
C HIS A 420 -8.02 9.61 -1.11
N LEU A 421 -7.61 10.75 -0.52
CA LEU A 421 -8.35 12.01 -0.58
C LEU A 421 -8.70 12.45 -2.01
N TYR A 422 -7.81 12.22 -2.97
CA TYR A 422 -7.97 12.64 -4.36
C TYR A 422 -8.64 11.59 -5.26
N ASP A 423 -8.99 10.41 -4.74
CA ASP A 423 -9.74 9.41 -5.50
C ASP A 423 -11.24 9.76 -5.49
N ARG A 424 -11.73 10.27 -6.61
CA ARG A 424 -13.12 10.73 -6.77
C ARG A 424 -14.15 9.63 -6.49
N SER A 425 -13.90 8.42 -6.98
CA SER A 425 -14.82 7.29 -6.87
C SER A 425 -14.92 6.82 -5.42
N LEU A 426 -13.76 6.70 -4.76
CA LEU A 426 -13.68 6.33 -3.36
C LEU A 426 -14.34 7.37 -2.46
N GLN A 427 -14.09 8.67 -2.66
CA GLN A 427 -14.74 9.72 -1.86
C GLN A 427 -16.27 9.69 -2.00
N THR A 428 -16.77 9.38 -3.20
CA THR A 428 -18.21 9.30 -3.45
C THR A 428 -18.84 8.10 -2.77
N SER A 429 -18.21 6.92 -2.87
CA SER A 429 -18.66 5.71 -2.19
C SER A 429 -18.54 5.82 -0.66
N GLY A 430 -17.46 6.39 -0.16
CA GLY A 430 -17.21 6.60 1.26
C GLY A 430 -18.20 7.56 1.89
N SER A 431 -18.43 8.73 1.28
CA SER A 431 -19.45 9.69 1.76
C SER A 431 -20.86 9.10 1.76
N ALA A 432 -21.19 8.26 0.78
CA ALA A 432 -22.46 7.55 0.76
C ALA A 432 -22.59 6.52 1.91
N CYS A 433 -21.51 5.82 2.27
CA CYS A 433 -21.51 4.93 3.44
C CYS A 433 -21.70 5.70 4.75
N LEU A 434 -21.02 6.83 4.91
CA LEU A 434 -21.07 7.63 6.14
C LEU A 434 -22.45 8.26 6.37
N TYR A 435 -23.20 8.58 5.31
CA TYR A 435 -24.58 9.04 5.42
C TYR A 435 -25.46 8.10 6.25
N TYR A 436 -25.38 6.79 6.01
CA TYR A 436 -26.17 5.80 6.76
C TYR A 436 -25.67 5.61 8.19
N VAL A 437 -24.38 5.75 8.41
CA VAL A 437 -23.81 5.66 9.75
C VAL A 437 -24.39 6.75 10.66
N VAL A 438 -24.58 7.99 10.15
CA VAL A 438 -25.19 9.10 10.90
C VAL A 438 -26.64 8.77 11.32
N ASP A 439 -27.41 8.06 10.50
CA ASP A 439 -28.80 7.69 10.81
C ASP A 439 -28.91 6.71 11.98
N LEU A 440 -27.91 5.85 12.17
CA LEU A 440 -27.90 4.85 13.26
C LEU A 440 -27.85 5.50 14.65
N PHE A 441 -27.49 6.77 14.74
CA PHE A 441 -27.33 7.50 15.99
C PHE A 441 -28.58 8.19 16.51
N GLN A 442 -29.68 8.20 15.76
CA GLN A 442 -30.87 8.95 16.14
C GLN A 442 -31.60 8.39 17.37
N ASN A 443 -31.20 7.22 17.88
CA ASN A 443 -31.89 6.49 18.95
C ASN A 443 -31.00 6.04 20.13
N GLU A 444 -29.77 6.56 20.30
CA GLU A 444 -28.85 6.11 21.36
C GLU A 444 -28.89 6.95 22.65
N SER A 445 -28.54 6.31 23.78
CA SER A 445 -28.56 6.87 25.15
C SER A 445 -27.50 7.93 25.44
N ASP A 446 -27.71 8.76 26.47
CA ASP A 446 -26.86 9.89 26.85
C ASP A 446 -25.35 9.59 27.07
N VAL A 447 -24.99 8.39 27.53
CA VAL A 447 -23.57 8.00 27.76
C VAL A 447 -22.80 7.79 26.44
N MET A 448 -23.51 7.50 25.35
CA MET A 448 -22.90 7.40 24.02
C MET A 448 -22.60 8.79 23.42
N LEU A 449 -23.16 9.88 23.97
CA LEU A 449 -23.06 11.22 23.40
C LEU A 449 -21.63 11.79 23.34
N GLU A 450 -20.75 11.50 24.31
CA GLU A 450 -19.36 12.01 24.27
C GLU A 450 -18.52 11.31 23.20
N LYS A 451 -18.57 9.97 23.14
CA LYS A 451 -17.90 9.18 22.09
C LYS A 451 -18.50 9.49 20.72
N TYR A 452 -19.81 9.71 20.68
CA TYR A 452 -20.54 10.15 19.50
C TYR A 452 -20.05 11.51 19.00
N ASN A 453 -19.82 12.48 19.89
CA ASN A 453 -19.31 13.79 19.51
C ASN A 453 -17.89 13.73 18.93
N ASP A 454 -16.99 12.91 19.46
CA ASP A 454 -15.66 12.72 18.86
C ASP A 454 -15.74 12.04 17.48
N TYR A 455 -16.59 11.03 17.37
CA TYR A 455 -16.86 10.34 16.12
C TYR A 455 -17.44 11.28 15.05
N LEU A 456 -18.46 12.06 15.39
CA LEU A 456 -19.07 13.06 14.50
C LEU A 456 -18.07 14.14 14.08
N LYS A 457 -17.21 14.62 14.98
CA LYS A 457 -16.14 15.56 14.63
C LYS A 457 -15.22 14.98 13.57
N ARG A 458 -14.79 13.73 13.75
CA ARG A 458 -13.92 13.05 12.79
C ARG A 458 -14.62 12.82 11.45
N LEU A 459 -15.90 12.44 11.48
CA LEU A 459 -16.74 12.26 10.30
C LEU A 459 -16.91 13.58 9.54
N LEU A 460 -17.20 14.66 10.26
CA LEU A 460 -17.31 16.00 9.70
C LEU A 460 -16.00 16.43 9.04
N VAL A 461 -14.85 16.22 9.68
CA VAL A 461 -13.53 16.49 9.10
C VAL A 461 -13.30 15.68 7.82
N ALA A 462 -13.62 14.39 7.82
CA ALA A 462 -13.47 13.53 6.64
C ALA A 462 -14.33 14.03 5.46
N ILE A 463 -15.60 14.38 5.71
CA ILE A 463 -16.51 14.91 4.69
C ILE A 463 -16.06 16.28 4.17
N LEU A 464 -15.69 17.21 5.06
CA LEU A 464 -15.25 18.55 4.66
C LEU A 464 -13.96 18.50 3.85
N ASN A 465 -13.00 17.66 4.23
CA ASN A 465 -11.77 17.46 3.46
C ASN A 465 -12.09 16.92 2.05
N ALA A 466 -12.96 15.91 1.96
CA ALA A 466 -13.38 15.33 0.69
C ALA A 466 -14.13 16.33 -0.20
N MET A 467 -15.04 17.14 0.37
CA MET A 467 -15.73 18.21 -0.35
C MET A 467 -14.75 19.29 -0.85
N SER A 468 -13.78 19.66 -0.02
CA SER A 468 -12.74 20.65 -0.39
C SER A 468 -11.82 20.15 -1.50
N ALA A 469 -11.47 18.86 -1.50
CA ALA A 469 -10.64 18.27 -2.55
C ALA A 469 -11.41 18.08 -3.87
N HIS A 470 -12.74 17.94 -3.81
CA HIS A 470 -13.60 17.62 -4.96
C HIS A 470 -14.72 18.64 -5.16
N LEU A 471 -14.41 19.94 -5.08
CA LEU A 471 -15.39 21.05 -5.16
C LEU A 471 -16.31 20.99 -6.38
N GLN A 472 -15.80 20.48 -7.51
CA GLN A 472 -16.55 20.38 -8.77
C GLN A 472 -17.28 19.05 -8.94
N HIS A 473 -17.17 18.12 -7.99
CA HIS A 473 -17.79 16.81 -8.09
C HIS A 473 -19.16 16.80 -7.39
N SER A 474 -20.21 17.06 -8.18
CA SER A 474 -21.60 17.17 -7.69
C SER A 474 -22.05 16.02 -6.77
N PRO A 475 -21.80 14.72 -7.07
CA PRO A 475 -22.14 13.63 -6.15
C PRO A 475 -21.49 13.75 -4.76
N MET A 476 -20.21 14.13 -4.71
CA MET A 476 -19.50 14.29 -3.44
C MET A 476 -20.06 15.48 -2.63
N ILE A 477 -20.30 16.62 -3.27
CA ILE A 477 -20.88 17.79 -2.62
C ILE A 477 -22.29 17.49 -2.10
N ARG A 478 -23.13 16.85 -2.92
CA ARG A 478 -24.48 16.46 -2.53
C ARG A 478 -24.47 15.51 -1.34
N ASN A 479 -23.67 14.43 -1.40
CA ASN A 479 -23.58 13.45 -0.31
C ASN A 479 -23.04 14.10 0.97
N GLY A 480 -22.02 14.96 0.86
CA GLY A 480 -21.46 15.68 1.99
C GLY A 480 -22.48 16.58 2.68
N LEU A 481 -23.22 17.41 1.92
CA LEU A 481 -24.25 18.28 2.47
C LEU A 481 -25.41 17.49 3.11
N LEU A 482 -25.83 16.38 2.50
CA LEU A 482 -26.87 15.51 3.06
C LEU A 482 -26.41 14.82 4.36
N THR A 483 -25.15 14.43 4.43
CA THR A 483 -24.58 13.81 5.64
C THR A 483 -24.49 14.84 6.77
N ILE A 484 -24.00 16.05 6.48
CA ILE A 484 -23.88 17.15 7.46
C ILE A 484 -25.25 17.61 7.96
N SER A 485 -26.25 17.74 7.09
CA SER A 485 -27.59 18.21 7.50
C SER A 485 -28.30 17.25 8.46
N ARG A 486 -27.88 15.98 8.50
CA ARG A 486 -28.40 14.97 9.42
C ARG A 486 -27.63 14.87 10.73
N MET A 487 -26.45 15.47 10.84
CA MET A 487 -25.70 15.47 12.09
C MET A 487 -26.39 16.37 13.12
N GLN A 488 -26.99 15.78 14.13
CA GLN A 488 -27.43 16.50 15.32
C GLN A 488 -26.29 16.50 16.33
N MET A 489 -25.42 17.50 16.29
CA MET A 489 -24.42 17.67 17.34
C MET A 489 -25.11 18.18 18.61
N HIS A 490 -25.12 17.35 19.66
CA HIS A 490 -25.53 17.81 20.99
C HIS A 490 -24.45 18.76 21.53
N VAL A 491 -24.77 20.06 21.52
CA VAL A 491 -24.01 21.07 22.26
C VAL A 491 -24.43 20.92 23.72
N PRO A 492 -23.51 20.58 24.65
CA PRO A 492 -23.85 20.57 26.06
C PRO A 492 -24.40 21.95 26.43
N ASN A 493 -25.63 21.99 26.95
CA ASN A 493 -26.18 23.20 27.55
C ASN A 493 -25.40 23.49 28.84
N HIS A 494 -24.24 24.10 28.69
CA HIS A 494 -23.59 24.83 29.78
C HIS A 494 -23.93 26.32 29.61
N ILE A 495 -25.07 26.71 30.16
CA ILE A 495 -25.29 28.03 30.74
C ILE A 495 -25.89 27.82 32.13
#